data_AF-A0A7J3Z997-F1
#
_entry.id   AF-A0A7J3Z997-F1
#
_cell.length_a   1.000
_cell.length_b   1.000
_cell.length_c   1.000
_cell.angle_alpha   90.00
_cell.angle_beta   90.00
_cell.angle_gamma   90.00
#
_symmetry.space_group_name_H-M   'P 1'
#
loop_
_entity.id
_entity.type
_entity.pdbx_description
1 polymer ?
#
loop_
_entity_poly.entity_id
_entity_poly.type
_entity_poly.pdbx_seq_one_letter_code
_entity_poly.pdbx_strand_id
1 'polypeptide(L)'
;MGIGGRPSIRASQKEELVPEYWYNILPDLPKPLPPPRLPDGSIPPRSMFERLFPRSLVDQEMSQERFIKIPEEVRETLISLGRPTPLIRARRLEQYLKTPARIYYKFEGVLPTGSHKVNTAVAQAYYNKIEGIERVSTETGAGQWGSALSLAGALFGLKVRVFMVRSSYEQKPYRRVLMELYGAEVIPSPSNITKVGRSVLEKDPNNPGSLGIAISEAIEDVLSEEKARYSLGSVLNYVLLHQTIIGLEAKKQLEEIGEREPDYVVGC
;
A
#
# COMPACT_ATOMS: atom_id res chain seq x y z
N MET A 1 4.96 -44.51 -23.03
CA MET A 1 5.71 -43.35 -22.49
C MET A 1 4.72 -42.20 -22.35
N GLY A 2 4.23 -41.97 -21.13
CA GLY A 2 3.27 -40.90 -20.87
C GLY A 2 3.90 -39.56 -21.21
N ILE A 3 3.18 -38.73 -21.97
CA ILE A 3 3.57 -37.35 -22.24
C ILE A 3 3.45 -36.62 -20.90
N GLY A 4 4.52 -36.65 -20.11
CA GLY A 4 4.63 -35.92 -18.86
C GLY A 4 4.47 -34.45 -19.18
N GLY A 5 3.27 -33.91 -18.96
CA GLY A 5 2.96 -32.51 -19.20
C GLY A 5 4.01 -31.66 -18.50
N ARG A 6 4.62 -30.73 -19.24
CA ARG A 6 5.57 -29.78 -18.64
C ARG A 6 4.88 -29.14 -17.43
N PRO A 7 5.52 -29.06 -16.26
CA PRO A 7 4.91 -28.43 -15.09
C PRO A 7 4.44 -27.03 -15.47
N SER A 8 3.31 -26.58 -14.91
CA SER A 8 2.77 -25.24 -15.21
C SER A 8 3.82 -24.16 -14.92
N ILE A 9 3.82 -23.10 -15.74
CA ILE A 9 4.67 -21.92 -15.53
C ILE A 9 4.06 -20.99 -14.47
N ARG A 10 2.73 -21.08 -14.25
CA ARG A 10 1.97 -20.22 -13.35
C ARG A 10 1.16 -21.08 -12.37
N ALA A 11 1.15 -20.69 -11.09
CA ALA A 11 0.27 -21.29 -10.09
C ALA A 11 -1.22 -20.95 -10.37
N SER A 12 -2.14 -21.63 -9.68
CA SER A 12 -3.56 -21.30 -9.83
C SER A 12 -3.86 -19.88 -9.28
N GLN A 13 -4.95 -19.30 -9.77
CA GLN A 13 -5.46 -18.01 -9.31
C GLN A 13 -6.90 -18.13 -8.79
N LYS A 14 -7.22 -19.27 -8.17
CA LYS A 14 -8.55 -19.50 -7.58
C LYS A 14 -8.80 -18.50 -6.44
N GLU A 15 -10.02 -17.98 -6.34
CA GLU A 15 -10.40 -17.02 -5.31
C GLU A 15 -10.22 -17.56 -3.88
N GLU A 16 -10.37 -18.88 -3.69
CA GLU A 16 -10.11 -19.60 -2.43
C GLU A 16 -8.68 -19.41 -1.88
N LEU A 17 -7.73 -19.05 -2.75
CA LEU A 17 -6.37 -18.75 -2.33
C LEU A 17 -6.25 -17.39 -1.63
N VAL A 18 -7.18 -16.46 -1.89
CA VAL A 18 -7.23 -15.19 -1.18
C VAL A 18 -7.52 -15.47 0.31
N PRO A 19 -6.60 -15.12 1.22
CA PRO A 19 -6.73 -15.45 2.63
C PRO A 19 -7.92 -14.74 3.28
N GLU A 20 -8.38 -15.28 4.39
CA GLU A 20 -9.42 -14.67 5.24
C GLU A 20 -8.83 -13.79 6.35
N TYR A 21 -7.51 -13.89 6.58
CA TYR A 21 -6.80 -13.20 7.63
C TYR A 21 -5.52 -12.58 7.08
N TRP A 22 -5.18 -11.38 7.56
CA TRP A 22 -3.82 -10.86 7.49
C TRP A 22 -2.98 -11.47 8.61
N TYR A 23 -1.66 -11.49 8.42
CA TYR A 23 -0.68 -11.98 9.39
C TYR A 23 0.07 -10.80 10.02
N ASN A 24 0.03 -10.71 11.34
CA ASN A 24 0.76 -9.71 12.11
C ASN A 24 2.03 -10.34 12.67
N ILE A 25 3.19 -9.84 12.24
CA ILE A 25 4.48 -10.34 12.70
C ILE A 25 4.86 -9.85 14.10
N LEU A 26 4.26 -8.75 14.59
CA LEU A 26 4.64 -8.13 15.87
C LEU A 26 4.71 -9.11 17.06
N PRO A 27 3.70 -9.99 17.31
CA PRO A 27 3.77 -10.95 18.41
C PRO A 27 4.83 -12.04 18.24
N ASP A 28 5.35 -12.22 17.02
CA ASP A 28 6.33 -13.27 16.68
C ASP A 28 7.75 -12.69 16.48
N LEU A 29 7.95 -11.39 16.68
CA LEU A 29 9.28 -10.79 16.64
C LEU A 29 10.16 -11.34 17.78
N PRO A 30 11.47 -11.53 17.55
CA PRO A 30 12.37 -12.07 18.57
C PRO A 30 12.50 -11.15 19.80
N LYS A 31 12.19 -9.87 19.65
CA LYS A 31 12.11 -8.86 20.70
C LYS A 31 10.99 -7.86 20.35
N PRO A 32 10.38 -7.20 21.35
CA PRO A 32 9.39 -6.16 21.10
C PRO A 32 9.93 -5.06 20.17
N LEU A 33 9.10 -4.63 19.22
CA LEU A 33 9.42 -3.50 18.36
C LEU A 33 9.51 -2.21 19.21
N PRO A 34 10.58 -1.40 19.09
CA PRO A 34 10.66 -0.13 19.78
C PRO A 34 9.48 0.78 19.41
N PRO A 35 8.86 1.48 20.38
CA PRO A 35 7.77 2.39 20.09
C PRO A 35 8.27 3.62 19.30
N PRO A 36 7.38 4.29 18.56
CA PRO A 36 7.69 5.56 17.92
C PRO A 36 8.11 6.61 18.96
N ARG A 37 8.93 7.57 18.53
CA ARG A 37 9.41 8.66 19.38
C ARG A 37 9.20 10.01 18.71
N LEU A 38 8.82 10.98 19.53
CA LEU A 38 8.85 12.40 19.18
C LEU A 38 10.30 12.93 19.17
N PRO A 39 10.56 14.11 18.59
CA PRO A 39 11.90 14.70 18.56
C PRO A 39 12.53 14.90 19.95
N ASP A 40 11.71 15.04 21.00
CA ASP A 40 12.15 15.14 22.40
C ASP A 40 12.40 13.76 23.07
N GLY A 41 12.21 12.66 22.32
CA GLY A 41 12.41 11.29 22.78
C GLY A 41 11.19 10.65 23.48
N SER A 42 10.13 11.42 23.75
CA SER A 42 8.90 10.91 24.35
C SER A 42 8.09 10.04 23.38
N ILE A 43 7.22 9.19 23.92
CA ILE A 43 6.34 8.33 23.11
C ILE A 43 5.09 9.16 22.75
N PRO A 44 4.71 9.27 21.46
CA PRO A 44 3.52 9.99 21.08
C PRO A 44 2.27 9.30 21.66
N PRO A 45 1.33 10.06 22.27
CA PRO A 45 0.11 9.49 22.78
C PRO A 45 -0.76 8.96 21.64
N ARG A 46 -1.56 7.93 21.92
CA ARG A 46 -2.51 7.33 20.94
C ARG A 46 -3.40 8.38 20.26
N SER A 47 -3.86 9.39 21.00
CA SER A 47 -4.68 10.48 20.48
C SER A 47 -4.01 11.27 19.34
N MET A 48 -2.67 11.29 19.26
CA MET A 48 -1.96 11.91 18.15
C MET A 48 -2.16 11.13 16.85
N PHE A 49 -2.17 9.78 16.91
CA PHE A 49 -2.45 8.94 15.76
C PHE A 49 -3.92 9.04 15.34
N GLU A 50 -4.85 9.07 16.30
CA GLU A 50 -6.30 9.16 16.01
C GLU A 50 -6.72 10.49 15.36
N ARG A 51 -5.89 11.53 15.48
CA ARG A 51 -6.07 12.78 14.72
C ARG A 51 -5.74 12.63 13.24
N LEU A 52 -4.87 11.69 12.88
CA LEU A 52 -4.38 11.49 11.52
C LEU A 52 -5.07 10.29 10.86
N PHE A 53 -5.30 9.21 11.59
CA PHE A 53 -5.80 7.94 11.07
C PHE A 53 -7.14 7.57 11.71
N PRO A 54 -8.02 6.84 11.00
CA PRO A 54 -9.21 6.24 11.60
C PRO A 54 -8.83 5.26 12.73
N ARG A 55 -9.68 5.13 13.76
CA ARG A 55 -9.42 4.36 14.98
C ARG A 55 -9.08 2.90 14.67
N SER A 56 -9.76 2.29 13.71
CA SER A 56 -9.53 0.91 13.29
C SER A 56 -8.09 0.67 12.82
N LEU A 57 -7.49 1.65 12.12
CA LEU A 57 -6.09 1.54 11.69
C LEU A 57 -5.12 1.78 12.85
N VAL A 58 -5.46 2.66 13.78
CA VAL A 58 -4.67 2.87 15.02
C VAL A 58 -4.69 1.61 15.89
N ASP A 59 -5.82 0.92 15.98
CA ASP A 59 -5.94 -0.36 16.69
C ASP A 59 -5.05 -1.42 16.06
N GLN A 60 -5.03 -1.51 14.72
CA GLN A 60 -4.15 -2.44 14.01
C GLN A 60 -2.66 -2.09 14.19
N GLU A 61 -2.31 -0.80 14.20
CA GLU A 61 -0.93 -0.34 14.39
C GLU A 61 -0.32 -0.82 15.71
N MET A 62 -1.17 -0.94 16.73
CA MET A 62 -0.81 -1.30 18.10
C MET A 62 -1.18 -2.76 18.45
N SER A 63 -1.76 -3.52 17.51
CA SER A 63 -2.29 -4.85 17.78
C SER A 63 -1.19 -5.87 18.06
N GLN A 64 -1.48 -6.76 19.01
CA GLN A 64 -0.68 -7.97 19.30
C GLN A 64 -1.39 -9.26 18.86
N GLU A 65 -2.54 -9.14 18.17
CA GLU A 65 -3.20 -10.30 17.58
C GLU A 65 -2.39 -10.80 16.38
N ARG A 66 -2.03 -12.09 16.37
CA ARG A 66 -1.24 -12.72 15.31
C ARG A 66 -1.96 -12.75 13.96
N PHE A 67 -3.29 -12.92 13.98
CA PHE A 67 -4.12 -12.97 12.79
C PHE A 67 -5.28 -11.99 12.92
N ILE A 68 -5.39 -11.08 11.97
CA ILE A 68 -6.45 -10.07 11.94
C ILE A 68 -7.35 -10.40 10.76
N LYS A 69 -8.65 -10.59 11.02
CA LYS A 69 -9.60 -10.98 9.98
C LYS A 69 -9.73 -9.88 8.93
N ILE A 70 -9.67 -10.26 7.66
CA ILE A 70 -9.94 -9.36 6.54
C ILE A 70 -11.45 -9.13 6.48
N PRO A 71 -11.95 -7.89 6.52
CA PRO A 71 -13.37 -7.61 6.30
C PRO A 71 -13.83 -8.17 4.96
N GLU A 72 -15.03 -8.75 4.89
CA GLU A 72 -15.50 -9.40 3.66
C GLU A 72 -15.52 -8.41 2.48
N GLU A 73 -16.02 -7.20 2.69
CA GLU A 73 -16.04 -6.14 1.65
C GLU A 73 -14.63 -5.79 1.14
N VAL A 74 -13.62 -5.81 2.01
CA VAL A 74 -12.21 -5.62 1.63
C VAL A 74 -11.72 -6.80 0.80
N ARG A 75 -12.02 -8.02 1.22
CA ARG A 75 -11.60 -9.26 0.55
C ARG A 75 -12.23 -9.39 -0.84
N GLU A 76 -13.55 -9.19 -0.95
CA GLU A 76 -14.30 -9.17 -2.21
C GLU A 76 -13.78 -8.09 -3.15
N THR A 77 -13.51 -6.88 -2.63
CA THR A 77 -12.92 -5.80 -3.43
C THR A 77 -11.56 -6.22 -3.99
N LEU A 78 -10.68 -6.78 -3.16
CA LEU A 78 -9.36 -7.26 -3.62
C LEU A 78 -9.46 -8.37 -4.66
N ILE A 79 -10.41 -9.31 -4.51
CA ILE A 79 -10.70 -10.34 -5.51
C ILE A 79 -11.14 -9.69 -6.83
N SER A 80 -12.09 -8.75 -6.79
CA SER A 80 -12.57 -8.04 -7.99
C SER A 80 -11.47 -7.25 -8.71
N LEU A 81 -10.44 -6.81 -7.98
CA LEU A 81 -9.27 -6.13 -8.52
C LEU A 81 -8.20 -7.09 -9.06
N GLY A 82 -8.41 -8.40 -8.99
CA GLY A 82 -7.54 -9.41 -9.60
C GLY A 82 -6.66 -10.18 -8.63
N ARG A 83 -7.00 -10.22 -7.34
CA ARG A 83 -6.39 -11.18 -6.40
C ARG A 83 -7.05 -12.57 -6.52
N PRO A 84 -6.29 -13.66 -6.33
CA PRO A 84 -4.86 -13.69 -6.00
C PRO A 84 -3.98 -13.36 -7.22
N THR A 85 -2.87 -12.67 -6.97
CA THR A 85 -1.92 -12.34 -8.05
C THR A 85 -1.13 -13.58 -8.48
N PRO A 86 -0.61 -13.65 -9.72
CA PRO A 86 0.04 -14.86 -10.19
C PRO A 86 1.42 -15.05 -9.57
N LEU A 87 1.73 -16.28 -9.17
CA LEU A 87 3.09 -16.75 -8.92
C LEU A 87 3.63 -17.40 -10.20
N ILE A 88 4.74 -16.89 -10.74
CA ILE A 88 5.24 -17.25 -12.06
C ILE A 88 6.68 -17.76 -11.97
N ARG A 89 6.97 -18.88 -12.63
CA ARG A 89 8.32 -19.41 -12.76
C ARG A 89 9.09 -18.77 -13.92
N ALA A 90 10.21 -18.15 -13.63
CA ALA A 90 11.05 -17.45 -14.60
C ALA A 90 12.02 -18.40 -15.34
N ARG A 91 11.52 -19.45 -16.00
CA ARG A 91 12.34 -20.47 -16.69
C ARG A 91 13.39 -19.92 -17.66
N ARG A 92 13.05 -18.86 -18.40
CA ARG A 92 13.99 -18.22 -19.33
C ARG A 92 15.14 -17.51 -18.59
N LEU A 93 14.85 -16.94 -17.42
CA LEU A 93 15.88 -16.35 -16.56
C LEU A 93 16.76 -17.45 -15.95
N GLU A 94 16.17 -18.55 -15.48
CA GLU A 94 16.89 -19.73 -14.99
C GLU A 94 17.89 -20.24 -16.07
N GLN A 95 17.43 -20.37 -17.32
CA GLN A 95 18.24 -20.78 -18.47
C GLN A 95 19.36 -19.78 -18.80
N TYR A 96 19.04 -18.48 -18.82
CA TYR A 96 20.02 -17.42 -19.09
C TYR A 96 21.15 -17.42 -18.06
N LEU A 97 20.79 -17.57 -16.77
CA LEU A 97 21.74 -17.64 -15.66
C LEU A 97 22.48 -18.98 -15.56
N LYS A 98 22.05 -20.00 -16.32
CA LYS A 98 22.54 -21.38 -16.22
C LYS A 98 22.52 -21.90 -14.78
N THR A 99 21.50 -21.52 -14.03
CA THR A 99 21.38 -21.86 -12.61
C THR A 99 20.53 -23.12 -12.41
N PRO A 100 20.89 -24.01 -11.47
CA PRO A 100 20.00 -25.08 -11.04
C PRO A 100 18.84 -24.58 -10.17
N ALA A 101 18.90 -23.32 -9.69
CA ALA A 101 17.85 -22.74 -8.87
C ALA A 101 16.56 -22.55 -9.67
N ARG A 102 15.42 -22.70 -8.98
CA ARG A 102 14.11 -22.36 -9.50
C ARG A 102 13.76 -20.95 -9.06
N ILE A 103 13.41 -20.10 -10.01
CA ILE A 103 13.15 -18.69 -9.76
C ILE A 103 11.65 -18.44 -9.93
N TYR A 104 10.99 -18.09 -8.84
CA TYR A 104 9.59 -17.69 -8.83
C TYR A 104 9.49 -16.20 -8.51
N TYR A 105 8.51 -15.52 -9.11
CA TYR A 105 8.16 -14.16 -8.75
C TYR A 105 6.66 -14.03 -8.57
N LYS A 106 6.28 -13.38 -7.46
CA LYS A 106 4.90 -13.05 -7.12
C LYS A 106 4.56 -11.71 -7.77
N PHE A 107 3.78 -11.74 -8.84
CA PHE A 107 3.64 -10.59 -9.74
C PHE A 107 2.49 -9.66 -9.34
N GLU A 108 2.77 -8.79 -8.37
CA GLU A 108 1.83 -7.74 -7.91
C GLU A 108 1.60 -6.62 -8.94
N GLY A 109 2.39 -6.58 -10.02
CA GLY A 109 2.23 -5.61 -11.11
C GLY A 109 0.98 -5.85 -11.97
N VAL A 110 0.27 -6.97 -11.79
CA VAL A 110 -0.98 -7.27 -12.52
C VAL A 110 -2.18 -6.48 -12.01
N LEU A 111 -2.10 -5.93 -10.79
CA LEU A 111 -3.21 -5.19 -10.19
C LEU A 111 -3.46 -3.87 -10.96
N PRO A 112 -4.66 -3.26 -10.90
CA PRO A 112 -5.07 -2.18 -11.82
C PRO A 112 -4.20 -0.92 -11.77
N THR A 113 -3.49 -0.68 -10.66
CA THR A 113 -2.55 0.45 -10.53
C THR A 113 -1.08 0.04 -10.75
N GLY A 114 -0.84 -1.22 -11.09
CA GLY A 114 0.46 -1.77 -11.44
C GLY A 114 1.39 -2.00 -10.26
N SER A 115 0.87 -2.16 -9.03
CA SER A 115 1.68 -2.46 -7.85
C SER A 115 0.87 -3.05 -6.69
N HIS A 116 1.59 -3.56 -5.68
CA HIS A 116 1.03 -4.05 -4.43
C HIS A 116 0.29 -2.99 -3.59
N LYS A 117 0.41 -1.70 -3.91
CA LYS A 117 -0.11 -0.62 -3.04
C LYS A 117 -1.64 -0.62 -2.91
N VAL A 118 -2.35 -1.24 -3.84
CA VAL A 118 -3.81 -1.44 -3.76
C VAL A 118 -4.22 -2.22 -2.51
N ASN A 119 -3.37 -3.16 -2.05
CA ASN A 119 -3.69 -4.03 -0.92
C ASN A 119 -4.01 -3.22 0.35
N THR A 120 -3.13 -2.28 0.70
CA THR A 120 -3.36 -1.39 1.84
C THR A 120 -4.32 -0.25 1.51
N ALA A 121 -4.34 0.24 0.25
CA ALA A 121 -5.24 1.33 -0.13
C ALA A 121 -6.72 0.95 0.05
N VAL A 122 -7.11 -0.26 -0.37
CA VAL A 122 -8.47 -0.78 -0.22
C VAL A 122 -8.85 -0.91 1.25
N ALA A 123 -7.97 -1.49 2.08
CA ALA A 123 -8.21 -1.61 3.51
C ALA A 123 -8.36 -0.24 4.18
N GLN A 124 -7.46 0.70 3.89
CA GLN A 124 -7.52 2.05 4.45
C GLN A 124 -8.77 2.82 4.00
N ALA A 125 -9.16 2.71 2.73
CA ALA A 125 -10.38 3.33 2.23
C ALA A 125 -11.64 2.75 2.90
N TYR A 126 -11.70 1.42 3.06
CA TYR A 126 -12.77 0.77 3.80
C TYR A 126 -12.89 1.28 5.24
N TYR A 127 -11.80 1.29 6.01
CA TYR A 127 -11.83 1.72 7.41
C TYR A 127 -12.19 3.21 7.55
N ASN A 128 -11.77 4.06 6.63
CA ASN A 128 -12.20 5.46 6.59
C ASN A 128 -13.71 5.58 6.30
N LYS A 129 -14.22 4.83 5.31
CA LYS A 129 -15.65 4.84 4.94
C LYS A 129 -16.54 4.45 6.12
N ILE A 130 -16.24 3.32 6.79
CA ILE A 130 -17.11 2.83 7.88
C ILE A 130 -17.06 3.73 9.13
N GLU A 131 -15.99 4.51 9.30
CA GLU A 131 -15.86 5.51 10.35
C GLU A 131 -16.42 6.89 9.96
N GLY A 132 -17.09 7.00 8.80
CA GLY A 132 -17.76 8.22 8.36
C GLY A 132 -16.82 9.33 7.89
N ILE A 133 -15.57 8.99 7.57
CA ILE A 133 -14.63 9.93 6.95
C ILE A 133 -15.08 10.21 5.51
N GLU A 134 -15.05 11.48 5.10
CA GLU A 134 -15.52 11.90 3.76
C GLU A 134 -14.36 12.11 2.80
N ARG A 135 -13.16 12.41 3.33
CA ARG A 135 -11.99 12.76 2.54
C ARG A 135 -10.72 12.16 3.12
N VAL A 136 -9.87 11.64 2.25
CA VAL A 136 -8.51 11.22 2.60
C VAL A 136 -7.50 12.07 1.87
N SER A 137 -6.45 12.48 2.58
CA SER A 137 -5.30 13.16 2.00
C SER A 137 -4.06 12.31 2.08
N THR A 138 -3.20 12.45 1.10
CA THR A 138 -1.95 11.72 1.06
C THR A 138 -0.89 12.46 0.25
N GLU A 139 0.36 12.01 0.39
CA GLU A 139 1.47 12.41 -0.43
C GLU A 139 1.69 11.44 -1.61
N THR A 140 2.38 11.88 -2.66
CA THR A 140 3.03 10.93 -3.56
C THR A 140 4.25 11.51 -4.27
N GLY A 141 5.27 10.68 -4.47
CA GLY A 141 6.41 11.00 -5.34
C GLY A 141 6.07 10.65 -6.79
N ALA A 142 6.48 9.46 -7.22
CA ALA A 142 6.26 8.99 -8.59
C ALA A 142 4.79 8.69 -8.95
N GLY A 143 3.87 8.68 -7.98
CA GLY A 143 2.43 8.51 -8.22
C GLY A 143 1.86 7.11 -8.01
N GLN A 144 2.68 6.09 -7.69
CA GLN A 144 2.21 4.73 -7.43
C GLN A 144 1.21 4.65 -6.27
N TRP A 145 1.55 5.28 -5.14
CA TRP A 145 0.70 5.31 -3.95
C TRP A 145 -0.57 6.12 -4.17
N GLY A 146 -0.43 7.35 -4.69
CA GLY A 146 -1.60 8.18 -5.01
C GLY A 146 -2.55 7.50 -5.98
N SER A 147 -2.05 6.77 -6.99
CA SER A 147 -2.89 5.98 -7.91
C SER A 147 -3.71 4.90 -7.18
N ALA A 148 -3.07 4.15 -6.28
CA ALA A 148 -3.72 3.10 -5.51
C ALA A 148 -4.80 3.65 -4.57
N LEU A 149 -4.49 4.74 -3.85
CA LEU A 149 -5.46 5.38 -2.96
C LEU A 149 -6.60 6.04 -3.74
N SER A 150 -6.33 6.65 -4.90
CA SER A 150 -7.37 7.26 -5.75
C SER A 150 -8.36 6.22 -6.25
N LEU A 151 -7.88 5.06 -6.73
CA LEU A 151 -8.74 3.93 -7.10
C LEU A 151 -9.58 3.46 -5.92
N ALA A 152 -8.96 3.24 -4.75
CA ALA A 152 -9.68 2.80 -3.56
C ALA A 152 -10.73 3.84 -3.12
N GLY A 153 -10.39 5.13 -3.12
CA GLY A 153 -11.33 6.19 -2.79
C GLY A 153 -12.54 6.21 -3.72
N ALA A 154 -12.33 6.03 -5.02
CA ALA A 154 -13.42 5.92 -6.00
C ALA A 154 -14.37 4.74 -5.70
N LEU A 155 -13.82 3.58 -5.33
CA LEU A 155 -14.61 2.37 -5.02
C LEU A 155 -15.42 2.52 -3.71
N PHE A 156 -14.88 3.23 -2.73
CA PHE A 156 -15.50 3.40 -1.41
C PHE A 156 -16.24 4.73 -1.22
N GLY A 157 -16.32 5.56 -2.27
CA GLY A 157 -17.02 6.86 -2.23
C GLY A 157 -16.31 7.94 -1.41
N LEU A 158 -14.99 7.83 -1.24
CA LEU A 158 -14.17 8.83 -0.55
C LEU A 158 -13.59 9.85 -1.52
N LYS A 159 -13.59 11.13 -1.14
CA LYS A 159 -12.79 12.14 -1.84
C LYS A 159 -11.32 11.90 -1.54
N VAL A 160 -10.47 11.98 -2.55
CA VAL A 160 -9.01 11.80 -2.40
C VAL A 160 -8.29 13.07 -2.83
N ARG A 161 -7.47 13.62 -1.94
CA ARG A 161 -6.54 14.73 -2.24
C ARG A 161 -5.11 14.22 -2.19
N VAL A 162 -4.36 14.42 -3.27
CA VAL A 162 -2.99 13.93 -3.40
C VAL A 162 -2.03 15.10 -3.56
N PHE A 163 -1.15 15.30 -2.58
CA PHE A 163 -0.02 16.21 -2.71
C PHE A 163 1.12 15.48 -3.43
N MET A 164 1.27 15.73 -4.73
CA MET A 164 2.29 15.11 -5.56
C MET A 164 3.53 16.00 -5.65
N VAL A 165 4.72 15.45 -5.42
CA VAL A 165 5.99 16.19 -5.53
C VAL A 165 6.07 16.91 -6.88
N ARG A 166 6.25 18.23 -6.88
CA ARG A 166 6.12 19.10 -8.07
C ARG A 166 6.93 18.61 -9.28
N SER A 167 8.21 18.30 -9.10
CA SER A 167 9.03 17.73 -10.18
C SER A 167 8.45 16.45 -10.77
N SER A 168 7.88 15.56 -9.95
CA SER A 168 7.21 14.35 -10.43
C SER A 168 5.85 14.64 -11.05
N TYR A 169 5.11 15.61 -10.54
CA TYR A 169 3.83 16.07 -11.11
C TYR A 169 4.02 16.55 -12.56
N GLU A 170 5.10 17.26 -12.83
CA GLU A 170 5.45 17.78 -14.16
C GLU A 170 6.04 16.70 -15.08
N GLN A 171 7.00 15.91 -14.58
CA GLN A 171 7.74 14.94 -15.39
C GLN A 171 7.00 13.61 -15.61
N LYS A 172 6.03 13.26 -14.74
CA LYS A 172 5.31 11.97 -14.77
C LYS A 172 3.79 12.17 -14.86
N PRO A 173 3.29 12.88 -15.90
CA PRO A 173 1.89 13.29 -15.96
C PRO A 173 0.93 12.10 -16.04
N TYR A 174 1.31 10.94 -16.59
CA TYR A 174 0.39 9.81 -16.73
C TYR A 174 -0.10 9.25 -15.40
N ARG A 175 0.71 9.32 -14.34
CA ARG A 175 0.25 8.90 -13.00
C ARG A 175 -0.68 9.93 -12.39
N ARG A 176 -0.47 11.22 -12.67
CA ARG A 176 -1.43 12.28 -12.32
C ARG A 176 -2.77 12.05 -13.04
N VAL A 177 -2.74 11.88 -14.37
CA VAL A 177 -3.93 11.64 -15.18
C VAL A 177 -4.70 10.40 -14.69
N LEU A 178 -4.00 9.33 -14.30
CA LEU A 178 -4.63 8.14 -13.73
C LEU A 178 -5.34 8.44 -12.41
N MET A 179 -4.74 9.23 -11.52
CA MET A 179 -5.37 9.66 -10.26
C MET A 179 -6.60 10.54 -10.51
N GLU A 180 -6.49 11.51 -11.42
CA GLU A 180 -7.57 12.41 -11.82
C GLU A 180 -8.73 11.64 -12.48
N LEU A 181 -8.44 10.59 -13.26
CA LEU A 181 -9.44 9.72 -13.86
C LEU A 181 -10.25 8.95 -12.81
N TYR A 182 -9.63 8.59 -11.68
CA TYR A 182 -10.34 8.04 -10.52
C TYR A 182 -11.02 9.12 -9.67
N GLY A 183 -10.98 10.39 -10.06
CA GLY A 183 -11.67 11.49 -9.38
C GLY A 183 -10.87 12.13 -8.24
N ALA A 184 -9.57 11.86 -8.12
CA ALA A 184 -8.73 12.50 -7.11
C ALA A 184 -8.34 13.93 -7.50
N GLU A 185 -8.25 14.81 -6.51
CA GLU A 185 -7.66 16.14 -6.65
C GLU A 185 -6.14 16.02 -6.47
N VAL A 186 -5.37 16.25 -7.55
CA VAL A 186 -3.90 16.14 -7.50
C VAL A 186 -3.27 17.53 -7.49
N ILE A 187 -2.55 17.83 -6.41
CA ILE A 187 -1.97 19.15 -6.14
C ILE A 187 -0.44 19.04 -6.20
N PRO A 188 0.25 19.89 -6.99
CA PRO A 188 1.71 19.93 -6.97
C PRO A 188 2.20 20.50 -5.63
N SER A 189 3.07 19.76 -4.95
CA SER A 189 3.71 20.13 -3.68
C SER A 189 5.17 20.58 -3.92
N PRO A 190 5.61 21.74 -3.41
CA PRO A 190 4.90 22.65 -2.50
C PRO A 190 3.74 23.38 -3.18
N SER A 191 2.62 23.55 -2.48
CA SER A 191 1.40 24.21 -2.97
C SER A 191 1.13 25.56 -2.30
N ASN A 192 0.21 26.34 -2.86
CA ASN A 192 -0.25 27.59 -2.24
C ASN A 192 -1.42 27.40 -1.27
N ILE A 193 -1.95 26.18 -1.11
CA ILE A 193 -3.16 25.95 -0.31
C ILE A 193 -2.86 25.72 1.17
N THR A 194 -1.63 25.31 1.52
CA THR A 194 -1.18 25.13 2.92
C THR A 194 -0.19 26.21 3.35
N LYS A 195 -0.04 26.44 4.67
CA LYS A 195 0.98 27.34 5.22
C LYS A 195 2.38 26.80 4.98
N VAL A 196 2.58 25.48 5.13
CA VAL A 196 3.86 24.82 4.84
C VAL A 196 4.27 25.08 3.39
N GLY A 197 3.39 24.81 2.43
CA GLY A 197 3.66 25.01 1.02
C GLY A 197 3.96 26.46 0.68
N ARG A 198 3.14 27.41 1.17
CA ARG A 198 3.40 28.86 1.01
C ARG A 198 4.75 29.27 1.56
N SER A 199 5.13 28.81 2.75
CA SER A 199 6.43 29.15 3.35
C SER A 199 7.62 28.62 2.54
N VAL A 200 7.47 27.45 1.91
CA VAL A 200 8.51 26.91 1.02
C VAL A 200 8.60 27.76 -0.25
N LEU A 201 7.47 28.11 -0.86
CA LEU A 201 7.41 28.90 -2.09
C LEU A 201 7.86 30.36 -1.91
N GLU A 202 7.66 30.95 -0.73
CA GLU A 202 8.21 32.27 -0.39
C GLU A 202 9.75 32.30 -0.42
N LYS A 203 10.40 31.19 -0.07
CA LYS A 203 11.86 31.05 -0.08
C LYS A 203 12.39 30.70 -1.46
N ASP A 204 11.68 29.84 -2.17
CA ASP A 204 12.00 29.42 -3.53
C ASP A 204 10.71 29.15 -4.33
N PRO A 205 10.28 30.12 -5.17
CA PRO A 205 9.05 29.98 -5.96
C PRO A 205 9.09 28.81 -6.96
N ASN A 206 10.29 28.33 -7.32
CA ASN A 206 10.50 27.24 -8.27
C ASN A 206 10.91 25.93 -7.59
N ASN A 207 10.68 25.81 -6.27
CA ASN A 207 11.11 24.65 -5.51
C ASN A 207 10.54 23.34 -6.11
N PRO A 208 11.37 22.35 -6.45
CA PRO A 208 10.94 21.13 -7.14
C PRO A 208 10.15 20.16 -6.24
N GLY A 209 10.01 20.49 -4.96
CA GLY A 209 9.36 19.69 -3.94
C GLY A 209 10.17 18.49 -3.47
N SER A 210 9.71 17.90 -2.37
CA SER A 210 10.22 16.65 -1.83
C SER A 210 9.08 15.87 -1.21
N LEU A 211 9.30 14.57 -0.96
CA LEU A 211 8.29 13.75 -0.30
C LEU A 211 7.97 14.28 1.10
N GLY A 212 8.97 14.78 1.85
CA GLY A 212 8.77 15.35 3.17
C GLY A 212 7.91 16.62 3.17
N ILE A 213 8.06 17.49 2.16
CA ILE A 213 7.18 18.66 1.99
C ILE A 213 5.75 18.19 1.71
N ALA A 214 5.56 17.24 0.79
CA ALA A 214 4.24 16.73 0.44
C ALA A 214 3.52 16.05 1.63
N ILE A 215 4.25 15.29 2.45
CA ILE A 215 3.75 14.72 3.71
C ILE A 215 3.29 15.85 4.65
N SER A 216 4.10 16.89 4.78
CA SER A 216 3.81 18.00 5.70
C SER A 216 2.57 18.78 5.27
N GLU A 217 2.40 19.02 3.97
CA GLU A 217 1.19 19.63 3.42
C GLU A 217 -0.04 18.72 3.60
N ALA A 218 0.07 17.42 3.32
CA ALA A 218 -1.02 16.47 3.49
C ALA A 218 -1.48 16.36 4.96
N ILE A 219 -0.54 16.41 5.91
CA ILE A 219 -0.86 16.45 7.35
C ILE A 219 -1.52 17.78 7.73
N GLU A 220 -0.99 18.92 7.30
CA GLU A 220 -1.61 20.24 7.58
C GLU A 220 -3.05 20.29 7.06
N ASP A 221 -3.26 19.78 5.84
CA ASP A 221 -4.56 19.73 5.18
C ASP A 221 -5.61 18.93 5.98
N VAL A 222 -5.28 17.75 6.51
CA VAL A 222 -6.25 16.94 7.26
C VAL A 222 -6.48 17.49 8.66
N LEU A 223 -5.48 18.10 9.29
CA LEU A 223 -5.62 18.69 10.62
C LEU A 223 -6.56 19.91 10.62
N SER A 224 -6.89 20.45 9.46
CA SER A 224 -7.82 21.57 9.28
C SER A 224 -9.29 21.15 9.12
N GLU A 225 -9.58 19.86 8.93
CA GLU A 225 -10.92 19.34 8.64
C GLU A 225 -11.26 18.10 9.49
N GLU A 226 -12.37 18.14 10.23
CA GLU A 226 -12.74 17.06 11.16
C GLU A 226 -12.98 15.71 10.47
N LYS A 227 -13.60 15.73 9.27
CA LYS A 227 -13.92 14.54 8.46
C LYS A 227 -12.87 14.21 7.40
N ALA A 228 -11.64 14.68 7.60
CA ALA A 228 -10.49 14.34 6.78
C ALA A 228 -9.48 13.49 7.55
N ARG A 229 -8.90 12.48 6.90
CA ARG A 229 -7.82 11.67 7.48
C ARG A 229 -6.64 11.55 6.54
N TYR A 230 -5.46 11.42 7.13
CA TYR A 230 -4.25 11.12 6.42
C TYR A 230 -4.18 9.63 6.12
N SER A 231 -3.75 9.28 4.92
CA SER A 231 -3.49 7.90 4.52
C SER A 231 -2.03 7.78 4.10
N LEU A 232 -1.34 6.77 4.61
CA LEU A 232 0.08 6.54 4.34
C LEU A 232 0.29 5.16 3.71
N GLY A 233 1.05 5.10 2.62
CA GLY A 233 1.23 3.90 1.82
C GLY A 233 2.43 3.03 2.19
N SER A 234 3.12 3.33 3.29
CA SER A 234 4.38 2.66 3.68
C SER A 234 4.62 2.72 5.19
N VAL A 235 5.66 2.01 5.63
CA VAL A 235 6.33 2.00 6.95
C VAL A 235 5.51 1.64 8.20
N LEU A 236 4.21 1.91 8.24
CA LEU A 236 3.36 1.61 9.39
C LEU A 236 3.07 0.10 9.48
N ASN A 237 2.90 -0.41 10.71
CA ASN A 237 2.65 -1.83 10.96
C ASN A 237 1.40 -2.31 10.22
N TYR A 238 0.30 -1.54 10.26
CA TYR A 238 -0.91 -1.92 9.53
C TYR A 238 -0.70 -1.96 8.00
N VAL A 239 0.23 -1.16 7.46
CA VAL A 239 0.54 -1.22 6.03
C VAL A 239 1.18 -2.56 5.70
N LEU A 240 2.17 -3.00 6.48
CA LEU A 240 2.82 -4.30 6.30
C LEU A 240 1.85 -5.46 6.55
N LEU A 241 0.98 -5.35 7.56
CA LEU A 241 -0.11 -6.27 7.83
C LEU A 241 -0.99 -6.48 6.59
N HIS A 242 -1.51 -5.40 6.00
CA HIS A 242 -2.35 -5.50 4.81
C HIS A 242 -1.62 -6.14 3.61
N GLN A 243 -0.30 -5.93 3.52
CA GLN A 243 0.53 -6.50 2.46
C GLN A 243 0.82 -8.00 2.64
N THR A 244 0.58 -8.59 3.82
CA THR A 244 0.87 -10.03 4.01
C THR A 244 0.00 -10.94 3.15
N ILE A 245 -1.09 -10.43 2.59
CA ILE A 245 -1.88 -11.12 1.58
C ILE A 245 -1.00 -11.67 0.44
N ILE A 246 0.08 -10.96 0.08
CA ILE A 246 1.05 -11.38 -0.93
C ILE A 246 1.73 -12.69 -0.53
N GLY A 247 2.27 -12.74 0.69
CA GLY A 247 2.99 -13.90 1.21
C GLY A 247 2.08 -15.09 1.48
N LEU A 248 0.89 -14.83 2.02
CA LEU A 248 -0.12 -15.84 2.31
C LEU A 248 -0.61 -16.53 1.03
N GLU A 249 -0.88 -15.77 -0.03
CA GLU A 249 -1.19 -16.33 -1.35
C GLU A 249 0.00 -17.09 -1.93
N ALA A 250 1.20 -16.51 -1.88
CA ALA A 250 2.40 -17.13 -2.45
C ALA A 250 2.69 -18.48 -1.79
N LYS A 251 2.51 -18.60 -0.48
CA LYS A 251 2.68 -19.86 0.26
C LYS A 251 1.72 -20.93 -0.25
N LYS A 252 0.42 -20.64 -0.30
CA LYS A 252 -0.58 -21.58 -0.84
C LYS A 252 -0.30 -21.93 -2.30
N GLN A 253 0.11 -20.96 -3.11
CA GLN A 253 0.42 -21.16 -4.54
C GLN A 253 1.65 -22.06 -4.77
N LEU A 254 2.68 -21.96 -3.92
CA LEU A 254 3.84 -22.86 -3.94
C LEU A 254 3.43 -24.29 -3.56
N GLU A 255 2.63 -24.43 -2.52
CA GLU A 255 2.08 -25.72 -2.07
C GLU A 255 1.26 -26.39 -3.19
N GLU A 256 0.37 -25.66 -3.87
CA GLU A 256 -0.45 -26.18 -4.97
C GLU A 256 0.36 -26.73 -6.15
N ILE A 257 1.53 -26.14 -6.45
CA ILE A 257 2.39 -26.59 -7.55
C ILE A 257 3.42 -27.64 -7.10
N GLY A 258 3.32 -28.14 -5.87
CA GLY A 258 4.20 -29.16 -5.31
C GLY A 258 5.62 -28.66 -5.05
N GLU A 259 5.80 -27.36 -4.90
CA GLU A 259 7.08 -26.79 -4.51
C GLU A 259 7.27 -26.81 -2.99
N ARG A 260 8.52 -26.86 -2.56
CA ARG A 260 8.88 -26.78 -1.15
C ARG A 260 8.90 -25.31 -0.70
N GLU A 261 9.07 -25.11 0.59
CA GLU A 261 9.37 -23.79 1.15
C GLU A 261 10.57 -23.17 0.42
N PRO A 262 10.52 -21.89 0.04
CA PRO A 262 11.60 -21.26 -0.71
C PRO A 262 12.86 -21.14 0.15
N ASP A 263 14.01 -21.52 -0.40
CA ASP A 263 15.31 -21.36 0.27
C ASP A 263 15.67 -19.87 0.48
N TYR A 264 15.20 -19.00 -0.42
CA TYR A 264 15.45 -17.56 -0.39
C TYR A 264 14.19 -16.77 -0.75
N VAL A 265 13.95 -15.69 -0.02
CA VAL A 265 12.92 -14.69 -0.32
C VAL A 265 13.60 -13.34 -0.46
N VAL A 266 13.37 -12.66 -1.58
CA VAL A 266 13.98 -11.37 -1.91
C VAL A 266 12.90 -10.36 -2.31
N GLY A 267 13.11 -9.09 -1.97
CA GLY A 267 12.20 -7.98 -2.26
C GLY A 267 12.95 -6.65 -2.29
N CYS A 268 12.27 -5.61 -2.79
CA CYS A 268 12.77 -4.23 -2.84
C CYS A 268 11.97 -3.29 -1.94
#